data_AF-A0A4Q4VVI6-F1
#
_entry.id   AF-A0A4Q4VVI6-F1
#
_cell.length_a   1.000
_cell.length_b   1.000
_cell.length_c   1.000
_cell.angle_alpha   90.00
_cell.angle_beta   90.00
_cell.angle_gamma   90.00
#
_symmetry.space_group_name_H-M   'P 1'
#
loop_
_entity.id
_entity.type
_entity.pdbx_description
1 polymer ?
#
loop_
_entity_poly.entity_id
_entity_poly.type
_entity_poly.pdbx_seq_one_letter_code
_entity_poly.pdbx_strand_id
1 'polypeptide(L)'
;MEYQSWEKHKDGCVFRQNTVTKVYGTGHASLATSPDGSQDYMVSHAQTTPSPKSDLYRTTRIQRFTWHDDGTPKHPLGENVPSWSRRASRL
;
A
#
# COMPACT_ATOMS: atom_id res chain seq x y z
N MET A 1 -26.36 10.63 6.71
CA MET A 1 -25.37 10.04 5.80
C MET A 1 -26.05 8.82 5.21
N GLU A 2 -26.42 8.86 3.94
CA GLU A 2 -27.21 7.79 3.31
C GLU A 2 -26.29 6.69 2.81
N TYR A 3 -26.72 5.43 2.88
CA TYR A 3 -25.86 4.32 2.44
C TYR A 3 -25.52 4.43 0.93
N GLN A 4 -26.44 5.00 0.15
CA GLN A 4 -26.29 5.22 -1.30
C GLN A 4 -25.23 6.27 -1.64
N SER A 5 -24.73 7.05 -0.67
CA SER A 5 -23.63 7.98 -0.89
C SER A 5 -22.28 7.26 -1.08
N TRP A 6 -22.24 5.93 -0.92
CA TRP A 6 -21.04 5.13 -1.05
C TRP A 6 -21.15 4.15 -2.22
N GLU A 7 -20.21 4.25 -3.15
CA GLU A 7 -20.09 3.29 -4.25
C GLU A 7 -18.95 2.31 -3.98
N LYS A 8 -19.22 1.03 -4.19
CA LYS A 8 -18.21 -0.02 -4.10
C LYS A 8 -17.48 -0.13 -5.43
N HIS A 9 -16.15 -0.05 -5.40
CA HIS A 9 -15.31 -0.36 -6.56
C HIS A 9 -15.51 -1.82 -7.01
N LYS A 10 -15.80 -2.05 -8.30
CA LYS A 10 -16.14 -3.37 -8.85
C LYS A 10 -15.09 -3.96 -9.79
N ASP A 11 -14.14 -3.17 -10.29
CA ASP A 11 -13.13 -3.61 -11.27
C ASP A 11 -11.95 -4.35 -10.63
N GLY A 12 -12.21 -5.04 -9.51
CA GLY A 12 -11.24 -5.82 -8.76
C GLY A 12 -10.67 -5.10 -7.53
N CYS A 13 -9.68 -5.74 -6.92
CA CYS A 13 -8.99 -5.22 -5.73
C CYS A 13 -8.11 -4.03 -6.10
N VAL A 14 -8.33 -2.89 -5.45
CA VAL A 14 -7.49 -1.69 -5.61
C VAL A 14 -6.08 -1.91 -5.07
N PHE A 15 -5.90 -2.82 -4.11
CA PHE A 15 -4.60 -3.22 -3.58
C PHE A 15 -4.55 -4.72 -3.34
N ARG A 16 -3.47 -5.37 -3.77
CA ARG A 16 -3.34 -6.83 -3.72
C ARG A 16 -1.88 -7.27 -3.59
N GLN A 17 -1.73 -8.54 -3.25
CA GLN A 17 -0.44 -9.21 -3.19
C GLN A 17 0.34 -9.09 -4.50
N ASN A 18 1.66 -9.19 -4.39
CA ASN A 18 2.58 -9.19 -5.52
C ASN A 18 3.55 -10.36 -5.37
N THR A 19 3.33 -11.39 -6.18
CA THR A 19 4.12 -12.62 -6.12
C THR A 19 5.54 -12.42 -6.65
N VAL A 20 5.75 -11.44 -7.55
CA VAL A 20 7.07 -11.11 -8.11
C VAL A 20 7.99 -10.56 -7.02
N THR A 21 7.46 -9.73 -6.13
CA THR A 21 8.22 -9.10 -5.03
C THR A 21 8.09 -9.85 -3.70
N LYS A 22 7.45 -11.02 -3.69
CA LYS A 22 7.19 -11.85 -2.50
C LYS A 22 6.42 -11.10 -1.40
N VAL A 23 5.37 -10.39 -1.77
CA VAL A 23 4.47 -9.70 -0.84
C VAL A 23 3.10 -10.39 -0.87
N TYR A 24 2.72 -11.05 0.22
CA TYR A 24 1.50 -11.87 0.31
C TYR A 24 0.56 -11.39 1.42
N GLY A 25 -0.74 -11.63 1.23
CA GLY A 25 -1.76 -11.35 2.25
C GLY A 25 -1.76 -9.89 2.73
N THR A 26 -1.65 -8.94 1.79
CA THR A 26 -1.62 -7.51 2.13
C THR A 26 -2.98 -7.01 2.57
N GLY A 27 -3.04 -6.13 3.57
CA GLY A 27 -4.32 -5.58 4.04
C GLY A 27 -4.20 -4.70 5.27
N HIS A 28 -5.37 -4.35 5.83
CA HIS A 28 -5.53 -3.52 7.03
C HIS A 28 -4.75 -2.20 6.92
N ALA A 29 -5.01 -1.51 5.82
CA ALA A 29 -4.26 -0.33 5.43
C ALA A 29 -4.68 0.91 6.22
N SER A 30 -3.74 1.83 6.38
CA SER A 30 -3.94 3.20 6.84
C SER A 30 -3.28 4.16 5.86
N LEU A 31 -3.74 5.42 5.85
CA LEU A 31 -3.17 6.47 5.01
C LEU A 31 -2.38 7.46 5.87
N ALA A 32 -1.25 7.92 5.35
CA ALA A 32 -0.40 8.92 5.99
C ALA A 32 0.20 9.84 4.94
N THR A 33 0.63 11.02 5.36
CA THR A 33 1.32 11.99 4.49
C THR A 33 2.74 12.19 5.01
N SER A 34 3.69 12.51 4.11
CA SER A 34 5.04 12.92 4.51
C SER A 34 5.01 14.14 5.46
N PRO A 35 6.05 14.35 6.28
CA PRO A 35 6.14 15.51 7.16
C PRO A 35 6.03 16.86 6.45
N ASP A 36 6.46 16.95 5.19
CA ASP A 36 6.39 18.14 4.35
C ASP A 36 5.07 18.27 3.57
N GLY A 37 4.15 17.30 3.70
CA GLY A 37 2.86 17.30 3.00
C GLY A 37 2.92 16.93 1.52
N SER A 38 4.10 16.67 0.94
CA SER A 38 4.25 16.53 -0.52
C SER A 38 3.95 15.12 -1.07
N GLN A 39 3.77 14.13 -0.19
CA GLN A 39 3.65 12.73 -0.58
C GLN A 39 2.64 11.97 0.26
N ASP A 40 1.79 11.19 -0.40
CA ASP A 40 0.84 10.30 0.26
C ASP A 40 1.35 8.87 0.30
N TYR A 41 1.12 8.22 1.43
CA TYR A 41 1.58 6.89 1.74
C TYR A 41 0.45 5.99 2.20
N MET A 42 0.50 4.75 1.73
CA MET A 42 -0.29 3.65 2.26
C MET A 42 0.59 2.84 3.19
N VAL A 43 0.13 2.69 4.43
CA VAL A 43 0.74 1.84 5.44
C VAL A 43 -0.10 0.57 5.53
N SER A 44 0.49 -0.61 5.31
CA SER A 44 -0.23 -1.88 5.40
C SER A 44 0.62 -2.95 6.06
N HIS A 45 0.02 -4.09 6.38
CA HIS A 45 0.80 -5.28 6.72
C HIS A 45 0.90 -6.22 5.53
N ALA A 46 1.95 -7.02 5.48
CA ALA A 46 2.09 -8.14 4.55
C ALA A 46 3.03 -9.23 5.09
N GLN A 47 3.03 -10.37 4.39
CA GLN A 47 3.92 -11.50 4.62
C GLN A 47 4.93 -11.65 3.47
N THR A 48 6.02 -12.36 3.74
CA THR A 48 7.11 -12.62 2.78
C THR A 48 7.04 -13.98 2.10
N THR A 49 6.05 -14.81 2.46
CA THR A 49 5.80 -16.15 1.92
C THR A 49 4.30 -16.37 1.76
N PRO A 50 3.84 -17.15 0.76
CA PRO A 50 2.43 -17.50 0.62
C PRO A 50 1.92 -18.48 1.69
N SER A 51 2.82 -19.17 2.39
CA SER A 51 2.49 -20.15 3.42
C SER A 51 3.39 -19.89 4.64
N PRO A 52 3.04 -18.90 5.49
CA PRO A 52 3.80 -18.61 6.69
C PRO A 52 3.70 -19.78 7.67
N LYS A 53 4.77 -20.02 8.42
CA LYS A 53 4.65 -20.80 9.65
C LYS A 53 3.85 -19.99 10.67
N SER A 54 3.28 -20.65 11.67
CA SER A 54 2.46 -20.00 12.71
C SER A 54 3.24 -18.98 13.55
N ASP A 55 4.56 -19.09 13.60
CA ASP A 55 5.49 -18.18 14.28
C ASP A 55 6.00 -17.03 13.39
N LEU A 56 5.62 -17.00 12.11
CA LEU A 56 6.03 -15.93 11.20
C LEU A 56 5.06 -14.76 11.27
N TYR A 57 5.53 -13.66 11.84
CA TYR A 57 4.73 -12.45 11.98
C TYR A 57 4.63 -11.66 10.68
N ARG A 58 3.47 -11.03 10.48
CA ARG A 58 3.29 -10.01 9.45
C ARG A 58 4.20 -8.82 9.74
N THR A 59 4.65 -8.18 8.68
CA THR A 59 5.53 -7.01 8.74
C THR A 59 4.78 -5.80 8.19
N THR A 60 4.99 -4.63 8.80
CA THR A 60 4.46 -3.37 8.29
C THR A 60 5.26 -2.90 7.08
N ARG A 61 4.55 -2.35 6.09
CA ARG A 61 5.07 -1.81 4.83
C ARG A 61 4.50 -0.41 4.65
N ILE A 62 5.30 0.48 4.07
CA ILE A 62 4.91 1.84 3.73
C ILE A 62 5.26 2.04 2.26
N GLN A 63 4.28 2.43 1.46
CA GLN A 63 4.44 2.64 0.02
C GLN A 63 3.83 3.97 -0.38
N ARG A 64 4.58 4.78 -1.14
CA ARG A 64 4.03 5.97 -1.76
C ARG A 64 2.99 5.55 -2.79
N PHE A 65 1.85 6.22 -2.79
CA PHE A 65 0.88 6.13 -3.88
C PHE A 65 0.76 7.49 -4.58
N THR A 66 0.04 7.50 -5.70
CA THR A 66 -0.19 8.72 -6.48
C THR A 66 -1.68 8.84 -6.78
N TRP A 67 -2.09 9.89 -7.46
CA TRP A 67 -3.48 10.13 -7.80
C TRP A 67 -3.67 10.01 -9.31
N HIS A 68 -4.81 9.47 -9.72
CA HIS A 68 -5.28 9.57 -11.10
C HIS A 68 -5.81 10.98 -11.36
N ASP A 69 -5.95 11.36 -12.63
CA ASP A 69 -6.45 12.69 -13.03
C ASP A 69 -7.91 12.92 -12.59
N ASP A 70 -8.67 11.85 -12.38
CA ASP A 70 -10.04 11.86 -11.85
C ASP A 70 -10.11 12.04 -10.33
N GLY A 71 -8.97 12.18 -9.66
CA GLY A 71 -8.88 12.36 -8.21
C GLY A 71 -8.98 11.06 -7.40
N THR A 72 -9.00 9.88 -8.03
CA THR A 72 -8.95 8.60 -7.33
C THR A 72 -7.52 8.18 -6.97
N PRO A 73 -7.30 7.48 -5.85
CA PRO A 73 -5.98 7.02 -5.46
C PRO A 73 -5.49 5.88 -6.36
N LYS A 74 -4.30 6.06 -6.93
CA LYS A 74 -3.56 5.05 -7.70
C LYS A 74 -2.66 4.24 -6.77
N HIS A 75 -3.21 3.16 -6.22
CA HIS A 75 -2.49 2.27 -5.33
C HIS A 75 -1.41 1.45 -6.08
N PRO A 76 -0.20 1.32 -5.51
CA PRO A 76 0.82 0.44 -6.07
C PRO A 76 0.47 -1.03 -5.79
N LEU A 77 1.12 -1.94 -6.52
CA LEU A 77 1.18 -3.33 -6.07
C LEU A 77 1.98 -3.42 -4.77
N GLY A 78 1.77 -4.48 -3.99
CA GLY A 78 2.61 -4.74 -2.83
C GLY A 78 4.09 -4.81 -3.23
N GLU A 79 4.93 -3.95 -2.69
CA GLU A 79 6.37 -3.95 -2.91
C GLU A 79 7.14 -4.11 -1.60
N ASN A 80 8.21 -4.89 -1.65
CA ASN A 80 9.28 -4.87 -0.67
C ASN A 80 10.18 -3.65 -0.93
N VAL A 81 9.62 -2.45 -0.82
CA VAL A 81 10.44 -1.25 -0.77
C VAL A 81 11.20 -1.24 0.55
N PRO A 82 12.51 -0.96 0.55
CA PRO A 82 13.20 -0.57 1.77
C PRO A 82 12.44 0.59 2.37
N SER A 83 12.15 0.54 3.68
CA SER A 83 11.33 1.54 4.39
C SER A 83 11.87 2.98 4.29
N TRP A 84 13.07 3.17 3.75
CA TRP A 84 13.67 4.45 3.43
C TRP A 84 14.61 4.32 2.22
N SER A 85 14.09 4.35 0.99
CA SER A 85 14.97 4.65 -0.15
C SER A 85 15.37 6.13 -0.04
N ARG A 86 16.61 6.40 0.39
CA ARG A 86 17.24 7.72 0.32
C ARG A 86 17.33 8.17 -1.15
N ARG A 87 16.26 8.74 -1.69
CA ARG A 87 16.30 9.60 -2.88
C ARG A 87 15.79 11.01 -2.55
N ALA A 88 16.07 11.46 -1.33
CA ALA A 88 16.30 12.87 -1.08
C ALA A 88 17.82 13.07 -1.06
N SER A 89 18.32 14.06 -1.79
CA SER A 89 19.73 14.45 -2.02
C SER A 89 20.52 13.69 -3.11
N ARG A 90 20.44 14.22 -4.33
CA ARG A 90 21.58 14.51 -5.22
C ARG A 90 21.12 15.57 -6.23
N LEU A 91 21.23 16.83 -5.79
CA LEU A 91 21.78 17.88 -6.65
C LEU A 91 23.29 17.70 -6.67
#